data_AF-A0A7V0X1V9-F1
#
_entry.id   AF-A0A7V0X1V9-F1
#
_cell.length_a   1.000
_cell.length_b   1.000
_cell.length_c   1.000
_cell.angle_alpha   90.00
_cell.angle_beta   90.00
_cell.angle_gamma   90.00
#
_symmetry.space_group_name_H-M   'P 1'
#
loop_
_entity.id
_entity.type
_entity.pdbx_description
1 polymer ?
#
loop_
_entity_poly.entity_id
_entity_poly.type
_entity_poly.pdbx_seq_one_letter_code
_entity_poly.pdbx_strand_id
1 'polypeptide(L)'
;MAESSAAKKYEIKAPRGLSPRIEWLRNYYFEGAKRAWNNEFTAWTTGTPWDIQFPELTYYIVPEIYLLFDTMIGAYQQGSRPVPLHTDFWTWSLPERRAWFVKEVMVNHVPQEMLPGDLIAGARFNIITSMCFTREERKEFDKLVFGPGGAREKVKWFHNHGYGNAGATSGHLVPGYERALTIGWKGIHAELEGHYNRLGDRDKKGPKGAQLRAMMTAATMPRELAAKYAALCRKRVDEEKDPERQDELLQMAMILDRVPWEPAVSFWEAVQSLWITHMLIMSDENYPGPGVSFGRIDQILLPYYLFSMKKGMDRDFAKEILKCFWIHCNTAYDATIRNGHQGITAGYGQLFTLSGLGKDGVDLTNELTYVFLDVIDEMTPILEPKPNVRLHRHSPEELLDRVVEMVESSQGAPFLLNFDERSMA
;
A
#
# COMPACT_ATOMS: atom_id res chain seq x y z
N MET A 1 -57.80 -12.80 -12.01
CA MET A 1 -56.45 -13.30 -12.36
C MET A 1 -55.46 -12.36 -11.71
N ALA A 2 -54.85 -12.79 -10.60
CA ALA A 2 -53.80 -12.06 -9.93
C ALA A 2 -52.47 -12.55 -10.51
N GLU A 3 -51.84 -11.73 -11.35
CA GLU A 3 -50.46 -11.97 -11.76
C GLU A 3 -49.57 -11.79 -10.53
N SER A 4 -49.05 -12.92 -10.05
CA SER A 4 -47.90 -12.98 -9.15
C SER A 4 -46.77 -12.17 -9.78
N SER A 5 -46.41 -11.04 -9.18
CA SER A 5 -45.20 -10.31 -9.54
C SER A 5 -44.02 -11.21 -9.19
N ALA A 6 -43.54 -11.99 -10.14
CA ALA A 6 -42.28 -12.71 -10.00
C ALA A 6 -41.21 -11.67 -9.65
N ALA A 7 -40.65 -11.76 -8.44
CA ALA A 7 -39.56 -10.91 -8.02
C ALA A 7 -38.47 -11.00 -9.09
N LYS A 8 -38.15 -9.89 -9.76
CA LYS A 8 -37.04 -9.84 -10.72
C LYS A 8 -35.80 -10.33 -9.99
N LYS A 9 -35.32 -11.50 -10.37
CA LYS A 9 -34.09 -12.08 -9.84
C LYS A 9 -32.95 -11.36 -10.56
N TYR A 10 -32.46 -10.28 -9.98
CA TYR A 10 -31.29 -9.58 -10.51
C TYR A 10 -30.08 -10.48 -10.26
N GLU A 11 -29.41 -10.90 -11.34
CA GLU A 11 -28.14 -11.61 -11.22
C GLU A 11 -27.05 -10.62 -10.83
N ILE A 12 -26.29 -10.95 -9.79
CA ILE A 12 -25.12 -10.20 -9.38
C ILE A 12 -23.98 -10.62 -10.30
N LYS A 13 -23.20 -9.65 -10.79
CA LYS A 13 -22.02 -9.90 -11.60
C LYS A 13 -21.11 -10.86 -10.85
N ALA A 14 -20.68 -11.92 -11.53
CA ALA A 14 -19.76 -12.91 -11.00
C ALA A 14 -18.39 -12.74 -11.66
N PRO A 15 -17.29 -13.10 -10.97
CA PRO A 15 -15.98 -13.10 -11.59
C PRO A 15 -15.96 -14.11 -12.75
N ARG A 16 -15.14 -13.83 -13.78
CA ARG A 16 -15.06 -14.65 -14.99
C ARG A 16 -13.62 -14.77 -15.49
N GLY A 17 -13.31 -15.84 -16.21
CA GLY A 17 -11.97 -16.02 -16.80
C GLY A 17 -10.84 -16.03 -15.78
N LEU A 18 -11.09 -16.55 -14.57
CA LEU A 18 -10.06 -16.69 -13.55
C LEU A 18 -9.30 -18.00 -13.76
N SER A 19 -7.97 -17.93 -13.68
CA SER A 19 -7.14 -19.13 -13.60
C SER A 19 -7.40 -19.85 -12.26
N PRO A 20 -7.01 -21.14 -12.11
CA PRO A 20 -7.09 -21.85 -10.84
C PRO A 20 -6.37 -21.13 -9.69
N ARG A 21 -5.24 -20.46 -9.99
CA ARG A 21 -4.48 -19.64 -9.02
C ARG A 21 -5.33 -18.50 -8.51
N ILE A 22 -5.88 -17.69 -9.41
CA ILE A 22 -6.63 -16.49 -9.02
C ILE A 22 -7.94 -16.87 -8.36
N GLU A 23 -8.60 -17.92 -8.81
CA GLU A 23 -9.78 -18.47 -8.15
C GLU A 23 -9.47 -18.88 -6.70
N TRP A 24 -8.34 -19.58 -6.47
CA TRP A 24 -7.91 -19.95 -5.12
C TRP A 24 -7.64 -18.71 -4.25
N LEU A 25 -6.84 -17.76 -4.73
CA LEU A 25 -6.50 -16.55 -3.98
C LEU A 25 -7.74 -15.72 -3.63
N ARG A 26 -8.66 -15.58 -4.59
CA ARG A 26 -9.91 -14.86 -4.41
C ARG A 26 -10.81 -15.57 -3.40
N ASN A 27 -11.02 -16.88 -3.54
CA ASN A 27 -11.84 -17.66 -2.62
C ASN A 27 -11.29 -17.59 -1.20
N TYR A 28 -9.96 -17.73 -1.05
CA TYR A 28 -9.29 -17.57 0.22
C TYR A 28 -9.56 -16.19 0.84
N TYR A 29 -9.37 -15.10 0.09
CA TYR A 29 -9.67 -13.74 0.57
C TYR A 29 -11.12 -13.60 1.07
N PHE A 30 -12.10 -14.13 0.33
CA PHE A 30 -13.52 -14.05 0.69
C PHE A 30 -13.95 -14.98 1.85
N GLU A 31 -13.08 -15.85 2.37
CA GLU A 31 -13.29 -16.48 3.68
C GLU A 31 -13.26 -15.45 4.83
N GLY A 32 -12.76 -14.24 4.57
CA GLY A 32 -12.77 -13.12 5.51
C GLY A 32 -11.95 -13.42 6.76
N ALA A 33 -12.53 -13.21 7.94
CA ALA A 33 -11.86 -13.43 9.23
C ALA A 33 -11.67 -14.92 9.60
N LYS A 34 -12.17 -15.86 8.77
CA LYS A 34 -11.98 -17.30 8.97
C LYS A 34 -10.65 -17.83 8.43
N ARG A 35 -9.97 -17.05 7.58
CA ARG A 35 -8.65 -17.40 7.05
C ARG A 35 -7.66 -17.66 8.18
N ALA A 36 -6.79 -18.65 7.99
CA ALA A 36 -5.69 -18.93 8.91
C ALA A 36 -4.59 -17.83 8.86
N TRP A 37 -4.45 -17.19 7.70
CA TRP A 37 -3.52 -16.09 7.45
C TRP A 37 -4.29 -14.81 7.10
N ASN A 38 -3.83 -13.70 7.69
CA ASN A 38 -4.32 -12.35 7.44
C ASN A 38 -3.21 -11.31 7.73
N ASN A 39 -3.27 -10.17 7.06
CA ASN A 39 -2.36 -9.03 7.29
C ASN A 39 -2.86 -8.17 8.47
N GLU A 40 -2.87 -8.74 9.67
CA GLU A 40 -3.29 -8.06 10.92
C GLU A 40 -2.22 -7.10 11.44
N PHE A 41 -2.63 -6.12 12.25
CA PHE A 41 -1.70 -5.24 12.96
C PHE A 41 -0.83 -6.03 13.93
N THR A 42 0.48 -5.81 13.84
CA THR A 42 1.45 -6.26 14.85
C THR A 42 2.04 -5.05 15.57
N ALA A 43 2.22 -5.13 16.88
CA ALA A 43 2.74 -4.04 17.70
C ALA A 43 4.16 -4.32 18.20
N TRP A 44 5.02 -3.30 18.21
CA TRP A 44 6.45 -3.45 18.51
C TRP A 44 6.96 -2.35 19.43
N THR A 45 7.71 -2.71 20.47
CA THR A 45 8.16 -1.82 21.54
C THR A 45 9.68 -1.83 21.71
N THR A 46 10.23 -0.70 22.16
CA THR A 46 11.61 -0.61 22.66
C THR A 46 11.82 -1.34 23.99
N GLY A 47 10.72 -1.74 24.65
CA GLY A 47 10.73 -2.35 25.98
C GLY A 47 10.95 -1.37 27.12
N THR A 48 11.07 -0.07 26.83
CA THR A 48 11.24 0.95 27.87
C THR A 48 9.91 1.23 28.59
N PRO A 49 9.91 1.52 29.90
CA PRO A 49 8.66 1.74 30.65
C PRO A 49 7.83 2.95 30.19
N TRP A 50 8.43 3.89 29.46
CA TRP A 50 7.78 5.11 28.98
C TRP A 50 7.39 5.05 27.51
N ASP A 51 7.59 3.90 26.84
CA ASP A 51 7.32 3.76 25.42
C ASP A 51 5.82 3.92 25.10
N ILE A 52 5.53 4.33 23.87
CA ILE A 52 4.19 4.42 23.29
C ILE A 52 4.27 4.04 21.82
N GLN A 53 3.35 3.19 21.37
CA GLN A 53 3.34 2.69 19.99
C GLN A 53 2.23 3.34 19.16
N PHE A 54 1.09 3.67 19.77
CA PHE A 54 -0.07 4.18 19.05
C PHE A 54 0.04 5.70 18.77
N PRO A 55 0.16 6.13 17.49
CA PRO A 55 0.31 7.53 17.14
C PRO A 55 -1.06 8.21 17.04
N GLU A 56 -1.70 8.50 18.17
CA GLU A 56 -3.10 8.96 18.16
C GLU A 56 -3.36 10.21 17.31
N LEU A 57 -2.35 11.06 17.11
CA LEU A 57 -2.47 12.29 16.31
C LEU A 57 -2.88 12.00 14.85
N THR A 58 -2.39 10.90 14.26
CA THR A 58 -2.70 10.48 12.89
C THR A 58 -4.20 10.17 12.71
N TYR A 59 -4.83 9.80 13.82
CA TYR A 59 -6.19 9.33 13.93
C TYR A 59 -7.19 10.43 14.33
N TYR A 60 -6.73 11.67 14.50
CA TYR A 60 -7.60 12.78 14.86
C TYR A 60 -8.61 13.12 13.75
N ILE A 61 -8.37 12.73 12.50
CA ILE A 61 -9.38 12.86 11.44
C ILE A 61 -10.50 11.81 11.50
N VAL A 62 -10.46 10.89 12.46
CA VAL A 62 -11.40 9.76 12.62
C VAL A 62 -12.20 9.90 13.91
N PRO A 63 -13.30 10.67 13.92
CA PRO A 63 -14.09 10.86 15.14
C PRO A 63 -14.63 9.55 15.73
N GLU A 64 -14.81 8.51 14.92
CA GLU A 64 -15.34 7.20 15.31
C GLU A 64 -14.48 6.49 16.37
N ILE A 65 -13.19 6.82 16.45
CA ILE A 65 -12.26 6.16 17.40
C ILE A 65 -11.87 7.04 18.59
N TYR A 66 -12.41 8.26 18.71
CA TYR A 66 -12.06 9.16 19.81
C TYR A 66 -12.41 8.58 21.19
N LEU A 67 -13.48 7.80 21.26
CA LEU A 67 -13.90 7.07 22.47
C LEU A 67 -12.98 5.89 22.78
N LEU A 68 -12.16 5.46 21.82
CA LEU A 68 -11.30 4.29 21.92
C LEU A 68 -9.83 4.64 22.14
N PHE A 69 -9.42 5.92 22.11
CA PHE A 69 -8.00 6.29 22.17
C PHE A 69 -7.27 5.68 23.36
N ASP A 70 -7.80 5.77 24.57
CA ASP A 70 -7.16 5.19 25.76
C ASP A 70 -7.10 3.66 25.68
N THR A 71 -8.16 3.02 25.18
CA THR A 71 -8.21 1.58 24.94
C THR A 71 -7.17 1.15 23.90
N MET A 72 -7.04 1.87 22.79
CA MET A 72 -6.08 1.57 21.73
C MET A 72 -4.65 1.74 22.22
N ILE A 73 -4.34 2.84 22.93
CA ILE A 73 -3.02 3.05 23.53
C ILE A 73 -2.68 1.88 24.47
N GLY A 74 -3.59 1.54 25.39
CA GLY A 74 -3.39 0.46 26.34
C GLY A 74 -3.27 -0.92 25.68
N ALA A 75 -4.09 -1.20 24.67
CA ALA A 75 -4.10 -2.48 23.96
C ALA A 75 -2.81 -2.68 23.14
N TYR A 76 -2.37 -1.66 22.40
CA TYR A 76 -1.12 -1.74 21.64
C TYR A 76 0.09 -1.86 22.56
N GLN A 77 0.10 -1.17 23.69
CA GLN A 77 1.16 -1.32 24.68
C GLN A 77 1.23 -2.74 25.23
N GLN A 78 0.10 -3.32 25.64
CA GLN A 78 0.01 -4.68 26.18
C GLN A 78 0.34 -5.77 25.13
N GLY A 79 -0.07 -5.56 23.87
CA GLY A 79 0.18 -6.49 22.76
C GLY A 79 1.53 -6.31 22.08
N SER A 80 2.33 -5.32 22.49
CA SER A 80 3.60 -5.02 21.84
C SER A 80 4.69 -6.04 22.15
N ARG A 81 5.49 -6.37 21.14
CA ARG A 81 6.62 -7.29 21.24
C ARG A 81 7.94 -6.51 21.32
N PRO A 82 8.83 -6.82 22.26
CA PRO A 82 10.08 -6.09 22.41
C PRO A 82 11.04 -6.38 21.25
N VAL A 83 11.71 -5.33 20.77
CA VAL A 83 12.77 -5.41 19.75
C VAL A 83 14.12 -5.13 20.41
N PRO A 84 15.12 -6.02 20.26
CA PRO A 84 16.49 -5.74 20.72
C PRO A 84 17.04 -4.49 20.02
N LEU A 85 17.51 -3.52 20.81
CA LEU A 85 17.97 -2.24 20.27
C LEU A 85 19.45 -2.28 19.93
N HIS A 86 19.84 -1.52 18.90
CA HIS A 86 21.26 -1.25 18.63
C HIS A 86 21.93 -0.60 19.85
N THR A 87 23.22 -0.88 20.08
CA THR A 87 23.97 -0.35 21.24
C THR A 87 23.94 1.17 21.29
N ASP A 88 24.01 1.81 20.13
CA ASP A 88 24.04 3.27 19.99
C ASP A 88 22.66 3.89 19.84
N PHE A 89 21.57 3.10 19.94
CA PHE A 89 20.22 3.54 19.60
C PHE A 89 19.81 4.86 20.27
N TRP A 90 20.10 5.00 21.56
CA TRP A 90 19.76 6.20 22.33
C TRP A 90 20.70 7.40 22.12
N THR A 91 21.79 7.22 21.37
CA THR A 91 22.68 8.32 20.97
C THR A 91 22.20 9.03 19.71
N TRP A 92 21.31 8.40 18.95
CA TRP A 92 20.79 8.91 17.70
C TRP A 92 19.64 9.89 17.92
N SER A 93 19.42 10.77 16.94
CA SER A 93 18.23 11.63 16.93
C SER A 93 16.94 10.82 16.84
N LEU A 94 15.80 11.43 17.16
CA LEU A 94 14.49 10.77 17.03
C LEU A 94 14.19 10.27 15.61
N PRO A 95 14.41 11.05 14.52
CA PRO A 95 14.21 10.53 13.16
C PRO A 95 15.07 9.30 12.86
N GLU A 96 16.33 9.28 13.30
CA GLU A 96 17.23 8.14 13.09
C GLU A 96 16.77 6.90 13.86
N ARG A 97 16.36 7.05 15.12
CA ARG A 97 15.76 5.96 15.91
C ARG A 97 14.51 5.39 15.24
N ARG A 98 13.60 6.26 14.79
CA ARG A 98 12.37 5.85 14.08
C ARG A 98 12.68 5.09 12.80
N ALA A 99 13.53 5.64 11.94
CA ALA A 99 13.89 5.00 10.67
C ALA A 99 14.57 3.63 10.88
N TRP A 100 15.48 3.54 11.85
CA TRP A 100 16.11 2.27 12.20
C TRP A 100 15.10 1.27 12.76
N PHE A 101 14.26 1.68 13.72
CA PHE A 101 13.33 0.78 14.41
C PHE A 101 12.28 0.21 13.46
N VAL A 102 11.68 1.06 12.60
CA VAL A 102 10.71 0.62 11.59
C VAL A 102 11.36 -0.38 10.62
N LYS A 103 12.59 -0.10 10.17
CA LYS A 103 13.33 -1.03 9.30
C LYS A 103 13.61 -2.36 9.99
N GLU A 104 14.11 -2.31 11.22
CA GLU A 104 14.44 -3.51 11.99
C GLU A 104 13.21 -4.40 12.18
N VAL A 105 12.09 -3.79 12.58
CA VAL A 105 10.80 -4.48 12.71
C VAL A 105 10.39 -5.13 11.38
N MET A 106 10.33 -4.34 10.31
CA MET A 106 9.82 -4.80 9.01
C MET A 106 10.69 -5.91 8.40
N VAL A 107 12.00 -5.77 8.47
CA VAL A 107 12.95 -6.67 7.79
C VAL A 107 13.25 -7.92 8.61
N ASN A 108 13.35 -7.81 9.93
CA ASN A 108 13.89 -8.89 10.77
C ASN A 108 12.89 -9.49 11.76
N HIS A 109 11.74 -8.84 12.01
CA HIS A 109 10.77 -9.32 13.00
C HIS A 109 9.40 -9.68 12.41
N VAL A 110 8.94 -8.95 11.39
CA VAL A 110 7.72 -9.32 10.66
C VAL A 110 7.99 -10.55 9.79
N PRO A 111 7.19 -11.62 9.90
CA PRO A 111 7.35 -12.80 9.03
C PRO A 111 7.16 -12.47 7.55
N GLN A 112 8.13 -12.86 6.71
CA GLN A 112 7.93 -12.89 5.26
C GLN A 112 7.15 -14.15 4.87
N GLU A 113 5.97 -13.95 4.30
CA GLU A 113 5.04 -15.00 3.88
C GLU A 113 4.55 -14.74 2.46
N MET A 114 4.22 -15.82 1.73
CA MET A 114 3.66 -15.78 0.38
C MET A 114 2.43 -16.67 0.32
N LEU A 115 1.40 -16.21 -0.37
CA LEU A 115 0.21 -17.01 -0.62
C LEU A 115 0.49 -18.07 -1.70
N PRO A 116 -0.17 -19.24 -1.62
CA PRO A 116 -0.10 -20.28 -2.65
C PRO A 116 -0.33 -19.73 -4.06
N GLY A 117 0.59 -20.08 -4.97
CA GLY A 117 0.53 -19.68 -6.38
C GLY A 117 0.79 -18.19 -6.65
N ASP A 118 0.93 -17.33 -5.65
CA ASP A 118 1.06 -15.88 -5.84
C ASP A 118 2.29 -15.49 -6.68
N LEU A 119 2.12 -14.54 -7.61
CA LEU A 119 3.20 -14.00 -8.44
C LEU A 119 3.81 -12.72 -7.88
N ILE A 120 3.28 -12.19 -6.77
CA ILE A 120 3.79 -10.98 -6.12
C ILE A 120 4.14 -11.31 -4.66
N ALA A 121 5.32 -10.87 -4.21
CA ALA A 121 5.76 -10.98 -2.83
C ALA A 121 5.47 -9.70 -2.05
N GLY A 122 5.12 -9.83 -0.76
CA GLY A 122 4.87 -8.69 0.14
C GLY A 122 3.50 -8.72 0.82
N ALA A 123 3.21 -9.73 1.64
CA ALA A 123 1.85 -9.95 2.14
C ALA A 123 1.58 -9.42 3.57
N ARG A 124 2.56 -9.50 4.49
CA ARG A 124 2.41 -9.08 5.90
C ARG A 124 3.25 -7.83 6.17
N PHE A 125 2.58 -6.70 6.41
CA PHE A 125 3.25 -5.41 6.55
C PHE A 125 2.51 -4.43 7.48
N ASN A 126 1.32 -4.77 8.00
CA ASN A 126 0.61 -3.92 8.95
C ASN A 126 1.31 -3.95 10.32
N ILE A 127 2.14 -2.93 10.57
CA ILE A 127 2.88 -2.76 11.82
C ILE A 127 2.42 -1.50 12.54
N ILE A 128 2.53 -1.52 13.86
CA ILE A 128 2.42 -0.37 14.77
C ILE A 128 3.69 -0.38 15.61
N THR A 129 4.49 0.67 15.52
CA THR A 129 5.84 0.70 16.09
C THR A 129 5.98 1.76 17.17
N SER A 130 6.86 1.48 18.14
CA SER A 130 7.33 2.46 19.13
C SER A 130 7.60 3.82 18.49
N MET A 131 7.08 4.88 19.10
CA MET A 131 7.43 6.27 18.78
C MET A 131 8.90 6.59 19.09
N CYS A 132 9.64 5.64 19.68
CA CYS A 132 11.07 5.66 19.92
C CYS A 132 11.54 6.81 20.81
N PHE A 133 10.66 7.40 21.63
CA PHE A 133 10.99 8.54 22.47
C PHE A 133 11.98 8.20 23.59
N THR A 134 12.87 9.14 23.92
CA THR A 134 13.53 9.15 25.22
C THR A 134 12.49 9.47 26.30
N ARG A 135 12.87 9.32 27.57
CA ARG A 135 11.99 9.69 28.68
C ARG A 135 11.62 11.18 28.62
N GLU A 136 12.56 12.04 28.23
CA GLU A 136 12.37 13.48 28.14
C GLU A 136 11.46 13.85 26.96
N GLU A 137 11.69 13.25 25.79
CA GLU A 137 10.83 13.44 24.61
C GLU A 137 9.40 12.95 24.90
N ARG A 138 9.26 11.83 25.62
CA ARG A 138 7.95 11.31 26.02
C ARG A 138 7.20 12.30 26.93
N LYS A 139 7.88 12.90 27.91
CA LYS A 139 7.27 13.90 28.80
C LYS A 139 6.79 15.12 28.02
N GLU A 140 7.57 15.59 27.05
CA GLU A 140 7.17 16.73 26.22
C GLU A 140 5.98 16.37 25.32
N PHE A 141 5.99 15.16 24.72
CA PHE A 141 4.85 14.65 23.98
C PHE A 141 3.59 14.59 24.85
N ASP A 142 3.67 14.01 26.06
CA ASP A 142 2.53 13.90 26.97
C ASP A 142 1.96 15.26 27.35
N LYS A 143 2.82 16.26 27.58
CA LYS A 143 2.41 17.63 27.86
C LYS A 143 1.66 18.26 26.69
N LEU A 144 2.16 18.09 25.46
CA LEU A 144 1.56 18.68 24.26
C LEU A 144 0.25 17.99 23.84
N VAL A 145 0.13 16.68 24.10
CA VAL A 145 -0.99 15.87 23.64
C VAL A 145 -2.06 15.69 24.71
N PHE A 146 -1.67 15.26 25.91
CA PHE A 146 -2.58 14.93 27.01
C PHE A 146 -2.70 16.02 28.08
N GLY A 147 -1.81 17.00 28.08
CA GLY A 147 -1.85 18.12 29.04
C GLY A 147 -3.03 19.08 28.82
N PRO A 148 -3.30 19.98 29.78
CA PRO A 148 -4.35 21.00 29.64
C PRO A 148 -4.15 21.88 28.40
N GLY A 149 -5.20 22.04 27.59
CA GLY A 149 -5.13 22.73 26.30
C GLY A 149 -4.33 21.99 25.22
N GLY A 150 -4.03 20.70 25.46
CA GLY A 150 -3.29 19.83 24.56
C GLY A 150 -4.07 19.44 23.31
N ALA A 151 -3.41 18.72 22.41
CA ALA A 151 -3.96 18.34 21.11
C ALA A 151 -5.27 17.52 21.25
N ARG A 152 -5.33 16.61 22.23
CA ARG A 152 -6.51 15.75 22.45
C ARG A 152 -7.73 16.53 22.95
N GLU A 153 -7.53 17.52 23.81
CA GLU A 153 -8.62 18.38 24.28
C GLU A 153 -9.15 19.24 23.11
N LYS A 154 -8.25 19.81 22.32
CA LYS A 154 -8.60 20.65 21.16
C LYS A 154 -9.38 19.86 20.11
N VAL A 155 -8.96 18.65 19.76
CA VAL A 155 -9.67 17.85 18.74
C VAL A 155 -11.08 17.47 19.22
N LYS A 156 -11.22 17.10 20.50
CA LYS A 156 -12.54 16.84 21.10
C LYS A 156 -13.42 18.09 21.11
N TRP A 157 -12.84 19.27 21.38
CA TRP A 157 -13.56 20.53 21.29
C TRP A 157 -14.10 20.77 19.88
N PHE A 158 -13.26 20.67 18.85
CA PHE A 158 -13.70 20.85 17.45
C PHE A 158 -14.82 19.89 17.08
N HIS A 159 -14.67 18.61 17.40
CA HIS A 159 -15.70 17.60 17.12
C HIS A 159 -17.03 17.92 17.82
N ASN A 160 -17.00 18.24 19.11
CA ASN A 160 -18.21 18.57 19.89
C ASN A 160 -18.90 19.87 19.44
N HIS A 161 -18.22 20.70 18.65
CA HIS A 161 -18.79 21.94 18.06
C HIS A 161 -19.13 21.78 16.58
N GLY A 162 -19.20 20.54 16.06
CA GLY A 162 -19.73 20.26 14.72
C GLY A 162 -18.73 20.39 13.58
N TYR A 163 -17.43 20.50 13.85
CA TYR A 163 -16.40 20.57 12.80
C TYR A 163 -16.10 19.18 12.17
N GLY A 164 -16.61 18.09 12.73
CA GLY A 164 -16.41 16.74 12.20
C GLY A 164 -14.96 16.27 12.37
N ASN A 165 -14.25 16.13 11.25
CA ASN A 165 -12.87 15.64 11.19
C ASN A 165 -11.89 16.80 11.38
N ALA A 166 -11.01 16.71 12.37
CA ALA A 166 -10.02 17.75 12.65
C ALA A 166 -8.65 17.11 12.95
N GLY A 167 -7.57 17.63 12.38
CA GLY A 167 -6.22 17.12 12.64
C GLY A 167 -5.40 16.95 11.36
N ALA A 168 -4.09 16.80 11.53
CA ALA A 168 -3.20 16.46 10.44
C ALA A 168 -3.08 14.94 10.34
N THR A 169 -3.21 14.40 9.13
CA THR A 169 -3.02 12.98 8.86
C THR A 169 -2.16 12.83 7.61
N SER A 170 -1.39 11.74 7.55
CA SER A 170 -0.79 11.28 6.29
C SER A 170 -1.89 10.54 5.53
N GLY A 171 -2.19 10.98 4.31
CA GLY A 171 -3.15 10.32 3.43
C GLY A 171 -3.54 11.22 2.26
N HIS A 172 -4.31 10.67 1.33
CA HIS A 172 -4.52 11.24 0.00
C HIS A 172 -3.20 11.51 -0.74
N LEU A 173 -2.23 10.60 -0.57
CA LEU A 173 -0.91 10.71 -1.16
C LEU A 173 -0.80 9.86 -2.43
N VAL A 174 -0.16 10.42 -3.45
CA VAL A 174 0.36 9.66 -4.59
C VAL A 174 1.88 9.73 -4.50
N PRO A 175 2.54 8.70 -3.96
CA PRO A 175 3.99 8.59 -3.97
C PRO A 175 4.57 8.69 -5.38
N GLY A 176 5.82 9.14 -5.48
CA GLY A 176 6.56 9.20 -6.73
C GLY A 176 6.99 7.82 -7.24
N TYR A 177 6.05 6.91 -7.52
CA TYR A 177 6.35 5.55 -7.98
C TYR A 177 7.14 5.54 -9.27
N GLU A 178 6.81 6.43 -10.23
CA GLU A 178 7.56 6.56 -11.47
C GLU A 178 9.06 6.76 -11.20
N ARG A 179 9.40 7.62 -10.23
CA ARG A 179 10.79 7.82 -9.80
C ARG A 179 11.36 6.54 -9.18
N ALA A 180 10.65 5.88 -8.27
CA ALA A 180 11.11 4.64 -7.66
C ALA A 180 11.36 3.52 -8.70
N LEU A 181 10.52 3.41 -9.73
CA LEU A 181 10.69 2.43 -10.81
C LEU A 181 11.85 2.78 -11.74
N THR A 182 12.02 4.07 -12.07
CA THR A 182 12.98 4.55 -13.07
C THR A 182 14.42 4.58 -12.55
N ILE A 183 14.64 4.98 -11.31
CA ILE A 183 15.99 5.10 -10.73
C ILE A 183 16.27 4.08 -9.62
N GLY A 184 15.28 3.29 -9.22
CA GLY A 184 15.37 2.36 -8.09
C GLY A 184 15.57 3.08 -6.76
N TRP A 185 15.37 2.37 -5.64
CA TRP A 185 15.74 2.90 -4.32
C TRP A 185 17.23 3.19 -4.18
N LYS A 186 18.08 2.56 -5.01
CA LYS A 186 19.50 2.89 -5.14
C LYS A 186 19.72 4.32 -5.62
N GLY A 187 19.02 4.75 -6.67
CA GLY A 187 19.08 6.12 -7.16
C GLY A 187 18.56 7.11 -6.12
N ILE A 188 17.44 6.78 -5.46
CA ILE A 188 16.89 7.59 -4.37
C ILE A 188 17.90 7.77 -3.23
N HIS A 189 18.53 6.67 -2.80
CA HIS A 189 19.57 6.68 -1.78
C HIS A 189 20.78 7.52 -2.20
N ALA A 190 21.26 7.37 -3.43
CA ALA A 190 22.38 8.15 -3.96
C ALA A 190 22.09 9.66 -4.01
N GLU A 191 20.85 10.05 -4.35
CA GLU A 191 20.44 11.46 -4.27
C GLU A 191 20.43 12.00 -2.84
N LEU A 192 19.94 11.21 -1.87
CA LEU A 192 19.95 11.57 -0.45
C LEU A 192 21.39 11.71 0.08
N GLU A 193 22.29 10.80 -0.31
CA GLU A 193 23.71 10.88 0.00
C GLU A 193 24.33 12.13 -0.62
N GLY A 194 23.99 12.46 -1.87
CA GLY A 194 24.40 13.69 -2.53
C GLY A 194 23.94 14.94 -1.78
N HIS A 195 22.69 14.97 -1.30
CA HIS A 195 22.17 16.05 -0.44
C HIS A 195 22.96 16.17 0.86
N TYR A 196 23.25 15.04 1.52
CA TYR A 196 23.99 15.01 2.78
C TYR A 196 25.43 15.51 2.60
N ASN A 197 26.10 15.10 1.54
CA ASN A 197 27.49 15.46 1.26
C ASN A 197 27.68 16.95 0.99
N ARG A 198 26.66 17.62 0.44
CA ARG A 198 26.65 19.08 0.22
C ARG A 198 26.45 19.91 1.48
N LEU A 199 26.02 19.31 2.60
CA LEU A 199 25.89 20.04 3.86
C LEU A 199 27.27 20.39 4.43
N GLY A 200 27.38 21.59 5.02
CA GLY A 200 28.54 21.94 5.85
C GLY A 200 28.55 21.14 7.17
N ASP A 201 29.71 21.07 7.82
CA ASP A 201 29.91 20.22 9.02
C ASP A 201 28.93 20.49 10.15
N ARG A 202 28.56 21.76 10.35
CA ARG A 202 27.55 22.15 11.34
C ARG A 202 26.19 21.53 11.03
N ASP A 203 25.75 21.59 9.77
CA ASP A 203 24.45 21.07 9.34
C ASP A 203 24.44 19.53 9.31
N LYS A 204 25.58 18.89 8.98
CA LYS A 204 25.76 17.44 9.07
C LYS A 204 25.57 16.91 10.49
N LYS A 205 26.04 17.65 11.51
CA LYS A 205 25.87 17.32 12.94
C LYS A 205 24.51 17.76 13.50
N GLY A 206 23.80 18.64 12.79
CA GLY A 206 22.51 19.19 13.20
C GLY A 206 21.30 18.39 12.71
N PRO A 207 20.09 18.93 12.91
CA PRO A 207 18.83 18.27 12.57
C PRO A 207 18.69 17.91 11.08
N LYS A 208 19.22 18.74 10.16
CA LYS A 208 19.19 18.45 8.71
C LYS A 208 19.98 17.20 8.37
N GLY A 209 21.21 17.08 8.89
CA GLY A 209 22.05 15.91 8.68
C GLY A 209 21.42 14.65 9.29
N ALA A 210 20.83 14.77 10.48
CA ALA A 210 20.10 13.70 11.13
C ALA A 210 18.90 13.20 10.29
N GLN A 211 18.10 14.13 9.76
CA GLN A 211 16.98 13.78 8.89
C GLN A 211 17.43 13.04 7.62
N LEU A 212 18.51 13.50 6.97
CA LEU A 212 19.04 12.83 5.78
C LEU A 212 19.59 11.43 6.08
N ARG A 213 20.26 11.24 7.22
CA ARG A 213 20.70 9.90 7.66
C ARG A 213 19.52 8.98 7.94
N ALA A 214 18.46 9.48 8.57
CA ALA A 214 17.22 8.73 8.77
C ALA A 214 16.58 8.33 7.42
N MET A 215 16.48 9.27 6.47
CA MET A 215 15.96 8.98 5.13
C MET A 215 16.82 7.95 4.37
N MET A 216 18.15 8.03 4.47
CA MET A 216 19.05 7.03 3.88
C MET A 216 18.82 5.64 4.50
N THR A 217 18.69 5.55 5.83
CA THR A 217 18.33 4.29 6.51
C THR A 217 17.00 3.73 6.03
N ALA A 218 15.96 4.57 5.93
CA ALA A 218 14.66 4.14 5.43
C ALA A 218 14.75 3.65 3.96
N ALA A 219 15.54 4.32 3.13
CA ALA A 219 15.74 3.96 1.72
C ALA A 219 16.44 2.60 1.52
N THR A 220 17.10 2.02 2.54
CA THR A 220 17.66 0.66 2.43
C THR A 220 16.66 -0.44 2.78
N MET A 221 15.55 -0.12 3.46
CA MET A 221 14.52 -1.08 3.86
C MET A 221 13.93 -1.87 2.68
N PRO A 222 13.56 -1.25 1.54
CA PRO A 222 12.98 -1.98 0.41
C PRO A 222 13.93 -3.05 -0.17
N ARG A 223 15.23 -2.74 -0.25
CA ARG A 223 16.27 -3.69 -0.70
C ARG A 223 16.39 -4.87 0.27
N GLU A 224 16.51 -4.57 1.56
CA GLU A 224 16.73 -5.58 2.59
C GLU A 224 15.51 -6.50 2.72
N LEU A 225 14.30 -5.96 2.63
CA LEU A 225 13.08 -6.75 2.64
C LEU A 225 12.93 -7.62 1.37
N ALA A 226 13.19 -7.05 0.20
CA ALA A 226 13.15 -7.81 -1.06
C ALA A 226 14.12 -9.01 -1.03
N ALA A 227 15.32 -8.83 -0.46
CA ALA A 227 16.27 -9.93 -0.27
C ALA A 227 15.72 -11.06 0.63
N LYS A 228 14.95 -10.74 1.68
CA LYS A 228 14.27 -11.76 2.51
C LYS A 228 13.23 -12.54 1.70
N TYR A 229 12.45 -11.85 0.88
CA TYR A 229 11.50 -12.51 -0.01
C TYR A 229 12.18 -13.33 -1.12
N ALA A 230 13.30 -12.87 -1.66
CA ALA A 230 14.09 -13.64 -2.63
C ALA A 230 14.63 -14.94 -2.01
N ALA A 231 15.10 -14.88 -0.76
CA ALA A 231 15.52 -16.08 -0.01
C ALA A 231 14.34 -17.02 0.25
N LEU A 232 13.16 -16.48 0.60
CA LEU A 232 11.94 -17.27 0.77
C LEU A 232 11.53 -17.97 -0.53
N CYS A 233 11.55 -17.27 -1.67
CA CYS A 233 11.22 -17.86 -2.97
C CYS A 233 12.13 -19.07 -3.26
N ARG A 234 13.45 -18.91 -3.10
CA ARG A 234 14.41 -20.02 -3.28
C ARG A 234 14.14 -21.19 -2.35
N LYS A 235 13.84 -20.94 -1.08
CA LYS A 235 13.46 -22.00 -0.14
C LYS A 235 12.20 -22.75 -0.60
N ARG A 236 11.21 -22.04 -1.14
CA ARG A 236 9.97 -22.63 -1.64
C ARG A 236 10.19 -23.49 -2.89
N VAL A 237 11.17 -23.16 -3.73
CA VAL A 237 11.55 -23.99 -4.89
C VAL A 237 11.92 -25.41 -4.44
N ASP A 238 12.68 -25.55 -3.36
CA ASP A 238 13.11 -26.86 -2.82
C ASP A 238 11.94 -27.70 -2.28
N GLU A 239 10.84 -27.06 -1.89
CA GLU A 239 9.64 -27.70 -1.33
C GLU A 239 8.55 -27.93 -2.40
N GLU A 240 8.67 -27.28 -3.55
CA GLU A 240 7.68 -27.29 -4.62
C GLU A 240 7.84 -28.51 -5.53
N LYS A 241 6.71 -29.08 -5.97
CA LYS A 241 6.67 -30.28 -6.82
C LYS A 241 6.28 -29.97 -8.25
N ASP A 242 5.55 -28.88 -8.48
CA ASP A 242 5.14 -28.44 -9.80
C ASP A 242 6.30 -27.68 -10.48
N PRO A 243 6.85 -28.20 -11.60
CA PRO A 243 7.96 -27.55 -12.31
C PRO A 243 7.63 -26.13 -12.79
N GLU A 244 6.39 -25.88 -13.21
CA GLU A 244 5.99 -24.53 -13.66
C GLU A 244 6.04 -23.55 -12.49
N ARG A 245 5.58 -23.99 -11.32
CA ARG A 245 5.67 -23.16 -10.11
C ARG A 245 7.10 -22.99 -9.60
N GLN A 246 7.97 -23.98 -9.77
CA GLN A 246 9.39 -23.83 -9.47
C GLN A 246 10.03 -22.74 -10.34
N ASP A 247 9.75 -22.74 -11.64
CA ASP A 247 10.25 -21.71 -12.56
C ASP A 247 9.73 -20.32 -12.19
N GLU A 248 8.46 -20.20 -11.81
CA GLU A 248 7.90 -18.95 -11.30
C GLU A 248 8.61 -18.45 -10.04
N LEU A 249 8.83 -19.33 -9.06
CA LEU A 249 9.50 -18.96 -7.81
C LEU A 249 10.97 -18.57 -8.04
N LEU A 250 11.67 -19.24 -8.95
CA LEU A 250 13.02 -18.86 -9.37
C LEU A 250 13.02 -17.49 -10.03
N GLN A 251 12.07 -17.23 -10.94
CA GLN A 251 11.92 -15.94 -11.59
C GLN A 251 11.58 -14.83 -10.59
N MET A 252 10.70 -15.08 -9.62
CA MET A 252 10.39 -14.15 -8.54
C MET A 252 11.62 -13.84 -7.69
N ALA A 253 12.44 -14.85 -7.35
CA ALA A 253 13.68 -14.64 -6.62
C ALA A 253 14.64 -13.72 -7.39
N MET A 254 14.81 -13.94 -8.70
CA MET A 254 15.64 -13.10 -9.57
C MET A 254 15.11 -11.66 -9.66
N ILE A 255 13.78 -11.49 -9.74
CA ILE A 255 13.13 -10.18 -9.70
C ILE A 255 13.46 -9.48 -8.38
N LEU A 256 13.24 -10.13 -7.25
CA LEU A 256 13.43 -9.57 -5.91
C LEU A 256 14.89 -9.31 -5.55
N ASP A 257 15.84 -10.01 -6.15
CA ASP A 257 17.28 -9.67 -6.03
C ASP A 257 17.60 -8.33 -6.71
N ARG A 258 16.82 -7.95 -7.73
CA ARG A 258 17.01 -6.73 -8.50
C ARG A 258 16.18 -5.58 -7.93
N VAL A 259 14.86 -5.75 -7.88
CA VAL A 259 13.90 -4.68 -7.53
C VAL A 259 13.39 -4.85 -6.10
N PRO A 260 13.14 -3.75 -5.38
CA PRO A 260 13.05 -2.37 -5.87
C PRO A 260 14.36 -1.57 -5.72
N TRP A 261 15.49 -2.23 -5.43
CA TRP A 261 16.76 -1.52 -5.26
C TRP A 261 17.28 -0.93 -6.57
N GLU A 262 17.42 -1.76 -7.60
CA GLU A 262 17.75 -1.33 -8.95
C GLU A 262 16.48 -0.90 -9.72
N PRO A 263 16.61 -0.11 -10.80
CA PRO A 263 15.50 0.21 -11.70
C PRO A 263 14.82 -1.04 -12.27
N ALA A 264 13.49 -1.00 -12.36
CA ALA A 264 12.72 -2.03 -13.04
C ALA A 264 13.00 -2.01 -14.55
N VAL A 265 12.86 -3.17 -15.21
CA VAL A 265 13.05 -3.31 -16.65
C VAL A 265 11.84 -3.99 -17.30
N SER A 266 11.36 -5.07 -16.69
CA SER A 266 10.18 -5.80 -17.16
C SER A 266 8.91 -5.40 -16.44
N PHE A 267 7.75 -5.73 -17.02
CA PHE A 267 6.45 -5.48 -16.39
C PHE A 267 6.31 -6.16 -15.02
N TRP A 268 6.77 -7.40 -14.89
CA TRP A 268 6.71 -8.13 -13.62
C TRP A 268 7.60 -7.48 -12.55
N GLU A 269 8.81 -7.07 -12.92
CA GLU A 269 9.68 -6.28 -12.04
C GLU A 269 9.02 -4.96 -11.61
N ALA A 270 8.37 -4.27 -12.54
CA ALA A 270 7.72 -2.99 -12.25
C ALA A 270 6.55 -3.15 -11.26
N VAL A 271 5.69 -4.16 -11.45
CA VAL A 271 4.58 -4.44 -10.52
C VAL A 271 5.09 -4.87 -9.15
N GLN A 272 6.09 -5.76 -9.08
CA GLN A 272 6.70 -6.18 -7.82
C GLN A 272 7.36 -5.02 -7.06
N SER A 273 8.06 -4.15 -7.79
CA SER A 273 8.71 -2.96 -7.25
C SER A 273 7.70 -1.92 -6.76
N LEU A 274 6.63 -1.71 -7.54
CA LEU A 274 5.51 -0.85 -7.19
C LEU A 274 4.86 -1.33 -5.89
N TRP A 275 4.55 -2.62 -5.79
CA TRP A 275 3.89 -3.18 -4.61
C TRP A 275 4.76 -3.10 -3.34
N ILE A 276 6.03 -3.52 -3.38
CA ILE A 276 6.93 -3.40 -2.21
C ILE A 276 7.04 -1.94 -1.77
N THR A 277 7.15 -1.02 -2.72
CA THR A 277 7.20 0.41 -2.41
C THR A 277 5.90 0.89 -1.78
N HIS A 278 4.75 0.50 -2.34
CA HIS A 278 3.43 0.86 -1.85
C HIS A 278 3.17 0.35 -0.43
N MET A 279 3.36 -0.95 -0.19
CA MET A 279 3.08 -1.57 1.10
C MET A 279 3.96 -0.98 2.21
N LEU A 280 5.22 -0.63 1.93
CA LEU A 280 6.12 -0.03 2.92
C LEU A 280 5.71 1.40 3.29
N ILE A 281 5.15 2.14 2.35
CA ILE A 281 4.58 3.47 2.64
C ILE A 281 3.33 3.30 3.51
N MET A 282 2.44 2.36 3.17
CA MET A 282 1.27 2.05 4.00
C MET A 282 1.66 1.62 5.42
N SER A 283 2.72 0.81 5.57
CA SER A 283 3.27 0.45 6.88
C SER A 283 3.73 1.64 7.70
N ASP A 284 4.41 2.61 7.07
CA ASP A 284 4.92 3.80 7.76
C ASP A 284 3.81 4.77 8.15
N GLU A 285 2.74 4.88 7.36
CA GLU A 285 1.57 5.67 7.72
C GLU A 285 0.92 5.19 9.03
N ASN A 286 1.08 3.91 9.40
CA ASN A 286 0.50 3.28 10.59
C ASN A 286 -1.03 3.50 10.70
N TYR A 287 -1.68 3.86 9.59
CA TYR A 287 -3.07 4.26 9.52
C TYR A 287 -3.61 3.96 8.11
N PRO A 288 -4.48 2.95 7.94
CA PRO A 288 -5.00 2.57 6.63
C PRO A 288 -6.10 3.53 6.11
N GLY A 289 -6.06 4.78 6.53
CA GLY A 289 -7.10 5.79 6.40
C GLY A 289 -7.26 6.41 5.00
N PRO A 290 -7.10 7.75 4.83
CA PRO A 290 -7.42 8.47 3.60
C PRO A 290 -6.56 8.14 2.37
N GLY A 291 -5.77 7.06 2.41
CA GLY A 291 -5.37 6.31 1.23
C GLY A 291 -4.03 6.74 0.65
N VAL A 292 -3.14 5.77 0.53
CA VAL A 292 -2.03 5.80 -0.42
C VAL A 292 -2.61 5.34 -1.76
N SER A 293 -2.49 6.17 -2.79
CA SER A 293 -3.01 5.89 -4.13
C SER A 293 -1.87 5.60 -5.09
N PHE A 294 -2.14 4.90 -6.19
CA PHE A 294 -1.18 4.54 -7.23
C PHE A 294 -0.98 5.62 -8.29
N GLY A 295 -1.86 6.63 -8.34
CA GLY A 295 -1.82 7.66 -9.38
C GLY A 295 -2.17 7.11 -10.76
N ARG A 296 -1.53 7.65 -11.82
CA ARG A 296 -1.76 7.24 -13.22
C ARG A 296 -1.03 5.93 -13.56
N ILE A 297 -1.51 4.83 -12.97
CA ILE A 297 -0.80 3.56 -12.97
C ILE A 297 -0.60 2.98 -14.38
N ASP A 298 -1.53 3.21 -15.31
CA ASP A 298 -1.38 2.80 -16.70
C ASP A 298 -0.19 3.50 -17.36
N GLN A 299 -0.05 4.82 -17.19
CA GLN A 299 1.09 5.56 -17.72
C GLN A 299 2.42 5.16 -17.05
N ILE A 300 2.40 4.99 -15.72
CA ILE A 300 3.59 4.64 -14.92
C ILE A 300 4.13 3.26 -15.34
N LEU A 301 3.25 2.29 -15.61
CA LEU A 301 3.64 0.93 -15.94
C LEU A 301 3.77 0.65 -17.44
N LEU A 302 3.23 1.52 -18.32
CA LEU A 302 3.20 1.33 -19.77
C LEU A 302 4.59 1.03 -20.39
N PRO A 303 5.69 1.73 -20.05
CA PRO A 303 6.99 1.44 -20.64
C PRO A 303 7.47 0.01 -20.39
N TYR A 304 7.21 -0.51 -19.18
CA TYR A 304 7.59 -1.85 -18.76
C TYR A 304 6.69 -2.92 -19.39
N TYR A 305 5.39 -2.62 -19.52
CA TYR A 305 4.44 -3.45 -20.25
C TYR A 305 4.86 -3.61 -21.72
N LEU A 306 5.08 -2.51 -22.44
CA LEU A 306 5.48 -2.54 -23.84
C LEU A 306 6.82 -3.25 -24.05
N PHE A 307 7.79 -3.04 -23.15
CA PHE A 307 9.06 -3.77 -23.18
C PHE A 307 8.84 -5.28 -23.07
N SER A 308 8.06 -5.73 -22.09
CA SER A 308 7.78 -7.15 -21.89
C SER A 308 6.98 -7.76 -23.04
N MET A 309 5.97 -7.08 -23.57
CA MET A 309 5.21 -7.54 -24.74
C MET A 309 6.13 -7.73 -25.95
N LYS A 310 7.05 -6.79 -26.21
CA LYS A 310 8.05 -6.91 -27.29
C LYS A 310 9.01 -8.08 -27.08
N LYS A 311 9.22 -8.51 -25.82
CA LYS A 311 10.03 -9.68 -25.46
C LYS A 311 9.25 -10.99 -25.47
N GLY A 312 7.97 -10.96 -25.87
CA GLY A 312 7.13 -12.15 -26.00
C GLY A 312 6.36 -12.51 -24.72
N MET A 313 6.22 -11.59 -23.77
CA MET A 313 5.29 -11.79 -22.65
C MET A 313 3.87 -11.90 -23.20
N ASP A 314 3.15 -12.92 -22.76
CA ASP A 314 1.76 -13.11 -23.09
C ASP A 314 0.85 -12.10 -22.36
N ARG A 315 -0.22 -11.65 -23.03
CA ARG A 315 -1.15 -10.66 -22.47
C ARG A 315 -1.92 -11.21 -21.28
N ASP A 316 -2.33 -12.48 -21.32
CA ASP A 316 -3.04 -13.09 -20.19
C ASP A 316 -2.09 -13.33 -19.01
N PHE A 317 -0.81 -13.61 -19.25
CA PHE A 317 0.18 -13.61 -18.16
C PHE A 317 0.36 -12.21 -17.51
N ALA A 318 0.30 -11.13 -18.30
CA ALA A 318 0.31 -9.77 -17.76
C ALA A 318 -0.91 -9.52 -16.84
N LYS A 319 -2.10 -9.97 -17.26
CA LYS A 319 -3.32 -9.92 -16.45
C LYS A 319 -3.19 -10.78 -15.20
N GLU A 320 -2.55 -11.92 -15.28
CA GLU A 320 -2.31 -12.82 -14.15
C GLU A 320 -1.47 -12.15 -13.05
N ILE A 321 -0.38 -11.47 -13.43
CA ILE A 321 0.44 -10.65 -12.51
C ILE A 321 -0.41 -9.57 -11.84
N LEU A 322 -1.24 -8.86 -12.63
CA LEU A 322 -2.12 -7.82 -12.11
C LEU A 322 -3.21 -8.38 -11.18
N LYS A 323 -3.78 -9.54 -11.47
CA LYS A 323 -4.79 -10.19 -10.62
C LYS A 323 -4.19 -10.60 -9.27
N CYS A 324 -2.94 -11.08 -9.23
CA CYS A 324 -2.21 -11.28 -7.96
C CYS A 324 -2.03 -9.95 -7.20
N PHE A 325 -1.57 -8.90 -7.88
CA PHE A 325 -1.47 -7.55 -7.30
C PHE A 325 -2.82 -7.04 -6.75
N TRP A 326 -3.95 -7.32 -7.41
CA TRP A 326 -5.30 -6.99 -6.90
C TRP A 326 -5.57 -7.63 -5.53
N ILE A 327 -5.20 -8.90 -5.35
CA ILE A 327 -5.39 -9.59 -4.05
C ILE A 327 -4.57 -8.91 -2.95
N HIS A 328 -3.33 -8.53 -3.24
CA HIS A 328 -2.47 -7.76 -2.32
C HIS A 328 -3.10 -6.43 -1.89
N CYS A 329 -3.63 -5.66 -2.83
CA CYS A 329 -4.34 -4.42 -2.51
C CYS A 329 -5.54 -4.64 -1.57
N ASN A 330 -6.23 -5.78 -1.67
CA ASN A 330 -7.35 -6.10 -0.78
C ASN A 330 -6.88 -6.57 0.60
N THR A 331 -5.87 -7.44 0.66
CA THR A 331 -5.37 -7.97 1.94
C THR A 331 -4.66 -6.90 2.77
N ALA A 332 -4.24 -5.78 2.18
CA ALA A 332 -3.75 -4.59 2.89
C ALA A 332 -4.67 -4.14 4.04
N TYR A 333 -5.98 -4.36 3.92
CA TYR A 333 -7.00 -3.93 4.88
C TYR A 333 -7.47 -5.03 5.85
N ASP A 334 -6.82 -6.19 5.85
CA ASP A 334 -7.22 -7.35 6.65
C ASP A 334 -7.43 -7.03 8.14
N ALA A 335 -6.57 -6.17 8.70
CA ALA A 335 -6.64 -5.74 10.10
C ALA A 335 -7.93 -5.00 10.49
N THR A 336 -8.76 -4.63 9.50
CA THR A 336 -10.04 -3.95 9.72
C THR A 336 -11.26 -4.83 9.49
N ILE A 337 -11.08 -6.06 8.99
CA ILE A 337 -12.17 -6.99 8.66
C ILE A 337 -13.06 -7.28 9.88
N ARG A 338 -12.50 -7.27 11.10
CA ARG A 338 -13.22 -7.57 12.34
C ARG A 338 -13.92 -6.37 12.98
N ASN A 339 -13.71 -5.16 12.47
CA ASN A 339 -14.22 -3.92 13.10
C ASN A 339 -15.66 -3.54 12.68
N GLY A 340 -16.43 -4.48 12.08
CA GLY A 340 -17.84 -4.31 11.70
C GLY A 340 -18.22 -5.17 10.50
N HIS A 341 -19.43 -4.99 9.94
CA HIS A 341 -19.89 -5.71 8.72
C HIS A 341 -19.14 -5.34 7.43
N GLN A 342 -17.96 -4.73 7.54
CA GLN A 342 -17.26 -4.12 6.42
C GLN A 342 -15.75 -4.18 6.70
N GLY A 343 -15.10 -5.31 6.39
CA GLY A 343 -13.71 -5.29 5.88
C GLY A 343 -13.59 -4.60 4.51
N ILE A 344 -14.59 -3.78 4.19
CA ILE A 344 -14.97 -3.15 2.93
C ILE A 344 -15.70 -1.85 3.31
N THR A 345 -15.20 -1.06 4.26
CA THR A 345 -15.77 0.29 4.41
C THR A 345 -15.29 1.07 3.19
N ALA A 346 -16.23 1.50 2.35
CA ALA A 346 -15.97 2.22 1.09
C ALA A 346 -15.19 3.55 1.25
N GLY A 347 -14.77 3.91 2.47
CA GLY A 347 -14.03 5.12 2.81
C GLY A 347 -12.50 4.98 2.85
N TYR A 348 -11.94 3.76 2.90
CA TYR A 348 -10.50 3.52 2.77
C TYR A 348 -10.22 3.08 1.34
N GLY A 349 -9.22 3.61 0.65
CA GLY A 349 -9.04 3.22 -0.76
C GLY A 349 -7.66 3.47 -1.31
N GLN A 350 -7.16 2.47 -2.05
CA GLN A 350 -6.01 2.60 -2.92
C GLN A 350 -6.50 3.00 -4.30
N LEU A 351 -6.62 4.30 -4.58
CA LEU A 351 -7.11 4.74 -5.89
C LEU A 351 -6.02 4.60 -6.95
N PHE A 352 -6.42 4.24 -8.16
CA PHE A 352 -5.59 4.41 -9.34
C PHE A 352 -6.39 5.06 -10.45
N THR A 353 -5.68 5.71 -11.37
CA THR A 353 -6.24 6.46 -12.48
C THR A 353 -5.79 5.87 -13.79
N LEU A 354 -6.73 5.76 -14.74
CA LEU A 354 -6.53 5.29 -16.10
C LEU A 354 -6.94 6.38 -17.11
N SER A 355 -6.33 6.34 -18.30
CA SER A 355 -6.61 7.27 -19.41
C SER A 355 -6.46 8.75 -18.99
N GLY A 356 -7.15 9.66 -19.65
CA GLY A 356 -7.15 11.10 -19.47
C GLY A 356 -6.18 11.84 -20.39
N LEU A 357 -6.13 13.16 -20.24
CA LEU A 357 -5.30 14.02 -21.07
C LEU A 357 -3.81 14.02 -20.68
N GLY A 358 -2.97 14.19 -21.69
CA GLY A 358 -1.56 14.51 -21.59
C GLY A 358 -1.29 15.96 -21.97
N LYS A 359 0.00 16.28 -22.17
CA LYS A 359 0.42 17.62 -22.62
C LYS A 359 -0.30 18.00 -23.91
N ASP A 360 -0.69 19.27 -24.02
CA ASP A 360 -1.37 19.85 -25.18
C ASP A 360 -2.72 19.19 -25.51
N GLY A 361 -3.35 18.52 -24.53
CA GLY A 361 -4.70 17.94 -24.68
C GLY A 361 -4.73 16.62 -25.47
N VAL A 362 -3.61 15.93 -25.60
CA VAL A 362 -3.55 14.61 -26.25
C VAL A 362 -4.18 13.54 -25.36
N ASP A 363 -5.03 12.69 -25.92
CA ASP A 363 -5.56 11.51 -25.22
C ASP A 363 -4.41 10.54 -24.86
N LEU A 364 -4.42 10.01 -23.63
CA LEU A 364 -3.44 9.05 -23.15
C LEU A 364 -4.02 7.65 -22.89
N THR A 365 -5.17 7.33 -23.50
CA THR A 365 -5.67 5.95 -23.53
C THR A 365 -4.66 5.07 -24.27
N ASN A 366 -4.35 3.90 -23.72
CA ASN A 366 -3.36 2.99 -24.27
C ASN A 366 -3.72 1.53 -24.02
N GLU A 367 -2.96 0.60 -24.60
CA GLU A 367 -3.15 -0.85 -24.44
C GLU A 367 -3.24 -1.30 -22.98
N LEU A 368 -2.42 -0.72 -22.09
CA LEU A 368 -2.42 -1.09 -20.69
C LEU A 368 -3.67 -0.57 -19.97
N THR A 369 -4.28 0.54 -20.42
CA THR A 369 -5.62 0.97 -19.97
C THR A 369 -6.64 -0.15 -20.17
N TYR A 370 -6.69 -0.76 -21.35
CA TYR A 370 -7.65 -1.85 -21.64
C TYR A 370 -7.32 -3.14 -20.88
N VAL A 371 -6.04 -3.46 -20.68
CA VAL A 371 -5.64 -4.59 -19.82
C VAL A 371 -6.14 -4.40 -18.39
N PHE A 372 -6.04 -3.19 -17.82
CA PHE A 372 -6.60 -2.90 -16.50
C PHE A 372 -8.12 -3.01 -16.48
N LEU A 373 -8.82 -2.51 -17.50
CA LEU A 373 -10.28 -2.65 -17.61
C LEU A 373 -10.71 -4.13 -17.64
N ASP A 374 -9.97 -4.99 -18.34
CA ASP A 374 -10.22 -6.43 -18.33
C ASP A 374 -10.01 -7.06 -16.94
N VAL A 375 -8.94 -6.70 -16.24
CA VAL A 375 -8.69 -7.21 -14.88
C VAL A 375 -9.80 -6.77 -13.92
N ILE A 376 -10.23 -5.51 -13.99
CA ILE A 376 -11.35 -5.00 -13.18
C ILE A 376 -12.62 -5.81 -13.47
N ASP A 377 -12.93 -6.00 -14.75
CA ASP A 377 -14.14 -6.70 -15.18
C ASP A 377 -14.15 -8.17 -14.72
N GLU A 378 -13.03 -8.87 -14.89
CA GLU A 378 -12.86 -10.29 -14.58
C GLU A 378 -12.85 -10.58 -13.07
N MET A 379 -12.30 -9.66 -12.26
CA MET A 379 -12.16 -9.84 -10.81
C MET A 379 -13.41 -9.40 -10.01
N THR A 380 -14.28 -8.59 -10.63
CA THR A 380 -15.49 -8.05 -9.98
C THR A 380 -16.47 -9.17 -9.57
N PRO A 381 -17.05 -9.13 -8.36
CA PRO A 381 -16.92 -8.08 -7.35
C PRO A 381 -15.67 -8.28 -6.49
N ILE A 382 -14.88 -7.21 -6.38
CA ILE A 382 -13.74 -7.06 -5.49
C ILE A 382 -13.58 -5.56 -5.20
N LEU A 383 -13.11 -5.17 -4.02
CA LEU A 383 -13.18 -3.76 -3.59
C LEU A 383 -11.97 -2.94 -4.03
N GLU A 384 -10.78 -3.47 -3.80
CA GLU A 384 -9.52 -2.77 -4.01
C GLU A 384 -8.72 -3.36 -5.18
N PRO A 385 -7.77 -2.61 -5.72
CA PRO A 385 -7.68 -1.15 -5.63
C PRO A 385 -8.84 -0.47 -6.35
N LYS A 386 -9.17 0.78 -5.99
CA LYS A 386 -10.32 1.52 -6.54
C LYS A 386 -9.99 2.17 -7.90
N PRO A 387 -10.60 1.71 -9.00
CA PRO A 387 -10.35 2.29 -10.33
C PRO A 387 -11.01 3.66 -10.50
N ASN A 388 -10.31 4.57 -11.18
CA ASN A 388 -10.81 5.84 -11.69
C ASN A 388 -10.45 5.95 -13.18
N VAL A 389 -11.45 6.16 -14.04
CA VAL A 389 -11.25 6.40 -15.48
C VAL A 389 -11.49 7.87 -15.76
N ARG A 390 -10.47 8.53 -16.33
CA ARG A 390 -10.55 9.93 -16.76
C ARG A 390 -11.02 9.99 -18.21
N LEU A 391 -12.19 10.58 -18.43
CA LEU A 391 -12.81 10.75 -19.74
C LEU A 391 -12.85 12.24 -20.13
N HIS A 392 -12.67 12.53 -21.40
CA HIS A 392 -12.72 13.88 -21.97
C HIS A 392 -13.40 13.87 -23.33
N ARG A 393 -13.64 15.06 -23.91
CA ARG A 393 -14.36 15.24 -25.19
C ARG A 393 -13.79 14.48 -26.39
N HIS A 394 -12.53 14.07 -26.30
CA HIS A 394 -11.79 13.40 -27.37
C HIS A 394 -11.34 11.99 -26.95
N SER A 395 -11.89 11.45 -25.85
CA SER A 395 -11.62 10.06 -25.48
C SER A 395 -12.09 9.13 -26.62
N PRO A 396 -11.33 8.06 -26.92
CA PRO A 396 -11.67 7.13 -27.99
C PRO A 396 -13.05 6.50 -27.78
N GLU A 397 -13.80 6.32 -28.87
CA GLU A 397 -15.14 5.69 -28.84
C GLU A 397 -15.07 4.28 -28.23
N GLU A 398 -14.03 3.51 -28.56
CA GLU A 398 -13.79 2.18 -27.99
C GLU A 398 -13.65 2.19 -26.45
N LEU A 399 -13.01 3.22 -25.88
CA LEU A 399 -12.93 3.36 -24.41
C LEU A 399 -14.31 3.66 -23.81
N LEU A 400 -15.08 4.53 -24.47
CA LEU A 400 -16.43 4.89 -24.02
C LEU A 400 -17.36 3.66 -24.05
N ASP A 401 -17.34 2.90 -25.14
CA ASP A 401 -18.12 1.66 -25.30
C ASP A 401 -17.76 0.65 -24.21
N ARG A 402 -16.45 0.44 -23.96
CA ARG A 402 -15.98 -0.48 -22.92
C ARG A 402 -16.44 -0.08 -21.53
N VAL A 403 -16.38 1.22 -21.21
CA VAL A 403 -16.88 1.77 -19.95
C VAL A 403 -18.38 1.54 -19.79
N VAL A 404 -19.16 1.80 -20.84
CA VAL A 404 -20.62 1.59 -20.83
C VAL A 404 -20.97 0.12 -20.60
N GLU A 405 -20.32 -0.80 -21.30
CA GLU A 405 -20.51 -2.26 -21.14
C GLU A 405 -20.25 -2.72 -19.69
N MET A 406 -19.16 -2.23 -19.09
CA MET A 406 -18.81 -2.57 -17.70
C MET A 406 -19.82 -2.02 -16.70
N VAL A 407 -20.33 -0.80 -16.92
CA VAL A 407 -21.36 -0.18 -16.05
C VAL A 407 -22.69 -0.92 -16.19
N GLU A 408 -23.12 -1.25 -17.41
CA GLU A 408 -24.40 -1.94 -17.68
C GLU A 408 -24.51 -3.27 -16.94
N SER A 409 -23.42 -4.02 -16.85
CA SER A 409 -23.38 -5.33 -16.18
C SER A 409 -23.19 -5.27 -14.66
N SER A 410 -22.97 -4.09 -14.08
CA SER A 410 -22.59 -3.92 -12.67
C SER A 410 -23.76 -3.53 -11.77
N GLN A 411 -23.74 -3.95 -10.50
CA GLN A 411 -24.74 -3.60 -9.48
C GLN A 411 -24.34 -2.37 -8.65
N GLY A 412 -23.36 -1.59 -9.12
CA GLY A 412 -22.77 -0.44 -8.44
C GLY A 412 -21.91 0.40 -9.39
N ALA A 413 -20.99 1.20 -8.86
CA ALA A 413 -20.00 1.90 -9.68
C ALA A 413 -18.71 1.05 -9.74
N PRO A 414 -18.45 0.32 -10.85
CA PRO A 414 -17.26 -0.53 -10.96
C PRO A 414 -15.97 0.30 -11.01
N PHE A 415 -16.08 1.61 -11.24
CA PHE A 415 -15.04 2.62 -11.20
C PHE A 415 -15.63 4.01 -10.97
N LEU A 416 -14.77 4.94 -10.56
CA LEU A 416 -15.04 6.36 -10.57
C LEU A 416 -14.86 6.91 -12.00
N LEU A 417 -15.75 7.80 -12.43
CA LEU A 417 -15.63 8.50 -13.69
C LEU A 417 -15.32 9.97 -13.42
N ASN A 418 -14.21 10.46 -13.97
CA ASN A 418 -13.83 11.87 -13.89
C ASN A 418 -13.93 12.50 -15.29
N PHE A 419 -14.74 13.55 -15.41
CA PHE A 419 -14.97 14.33 -16.63
C PHE A 419 -14.41 15.76 -16.57
N ASP A 420 -13.74 16.13 -15.47
CA ASP A 420 -13.22 17.48 -15.28
C ASP A 420 -11.89 17.66 -16.02
N GLU A 421 -11.96 18.05 -17.29
CA GLU A 421 -10.80 18.35 -18.15
C GLU A 421 -9.84 19.39 -17.52
N ARG A 422 -10.29 20.26 -16.62
CA ARG A 422 -9.40 21.21 -15.92
C ARG A 422 -8.54 20.52 -14.88
N SER A 423 -9.06 19.49 -14.22
CA SER A 423 -8.27 18.61 -13.35
C SER A 423 -7.30 17.72 -14.13
N MET A 424 -7.47 17.66 -15.46
CA MET A 424 -6.70 16.79 -16.33
C MET A 424 -5.50 17.43 -17.01
N ALA A 425 -5.63 18.71 -17.33
CA ALA A 425 -4.71 19.51 -18.14
C ALA A 425 -3.39 19.84 -17.42
#